data_AF-A0A3B8XG48-F1
#
_entry.id   AF-A0A3B8XG48-F1
#
_cell.length_a   1.000
_cell.length_b   1.000
_cell.length_c   1.000
_cell.angle_alpha   90.00
_cell.angle_beta   90.00
_cell.angle_gamma   90.00
#
_symmetry.space_group_name_H-M   'P 1'
#
loop_
_entity.id
_entity.type
_entity.pdbx_description
1 polymer ?
#
loop_
_entity_poly.entity_id
_entity_poly.type
_entity_poly.pdbx_seq_one_letter_code
_entity_poly.pdbx_strand_id
1 'polypeptide(L)'
;MRNYVLVPEALVVAGAVLLVLLGRAPRRSRRWAPLVATVLVAVALAVELWAGATLSTYLGGALVQDRFALFAKAAVLLAAGLAIAVTDWSDESAPAIGMAMILLAAFGVMIVASATDFVGLWAGLELAAAAGVVLASVRRADLGLRLLVAGGVASALVLIGLAFVYATTGSADLSTVRRVAASATDTLPLAIPVFLLLGGLAVRAGLPPFQFARLPVGLGASPLGAGILIGLVAAAALTVAFKISAALLPLPAAFSPYLMVVSYTHLRAHE
;
A
#
# COMPACT_ATOMS: atom_id res chain seq x y z
N MET A 1 -25.61 -9.40 -11.02
CA MET A 1 -24.46 -9.15 -11.93
C MET A 1 -23.46 -8.15 -11.32
N ARG A 2 -23.15 -8.26 -10.01
CA ARG A 2 -22.41 -7.24 -9.23
C ARG A 2 -20.90 -7.50 -9.12
N ASN A 3 -20.38 -8.63 -9.61
CA ASN A 3 -19.03 -9.11 -9.27
C ASN A 3 -17.93 -8.63 -10.24
N TYR A 4 -18.28 -7.91 -11.32
CA TYR A 4 -17.30 -7.48 -12.32
C TYR A 4 -16.30 -6.43 -11.79
N VAL A 5 -16.65 -5.72 -10.71
CA VAL A 5 -15.81 -4.65 -10.15
C VAL A 5 -14.61 -5.20 -9.37
N LEU A 6 -14.64 -6.46 -8.89
CA LEU A 6 -13.49 -7.11 -8.24
C LEU A 6 -12.65 -7.94 -9.22
N VAL A 7 -12.98 -7.90 -10.53
CA VAL A 7 -12.23 -8.62 -11.57
C VAL A 7 -10.78 -8.11 -11.67
N PRO A 8 -10.49 -6.80 -11.62
CA PRO A 8 -9.11 -6.31 -11.64
C PRO A 8 -8.26 -6.89 -10.52
N GLU A 9 -8.78 -6.88 -9.28
CA GLU A 9 -8.15 -7.48 -8.11
C GLU A 9 -7.90 -8.98 -8.30
N ALA A 10 -8.92 -9.71 -8.76
CA ALA A 10 -8.83 -11.15 -8.98
C ALA A 10 -7.78 -11.48 -10.05
N LEU A 11 -7.71 -10.71 -11.14
CA LEU A 11 -6.71 -10.86 -12.18
C LEU A 11 -5.30 -10.65 -11.64
N VAL A 12 -5.06 -9.57 -10.88
CA VAL A 12 -3.75 -9.26 -10.30
C VAL A 12 -3.31 -10.35 -9.34
N VAL A 13 -4.18 -10.81 -8.43
CA VAL A 13 -3.86 -11.88 -7.48
C VAL A 13 -3.61 -13.21 -8.20
N ALA A 14 -4.45 -13.57 -9.16
CA ALA A 14 -4.26 -14.79 -9.95
C ALA A 14 -2.93 -14.74 -10.72
N GLY A 15 -2.60 -13.60 -11.33
CA GLY A 15 -1.32 -13.36 -11.99
C GLY A 15 -0.14 -13.53 -11.04
N ALA A 16 -0.22 -12.96 -9.83
CA ALA A 16 0.82 -13.10 -8.81
C ALA A 16 1.03 -14.56 -8.39
N VAL A 17 -0.06 -15.29 -8.12
CA VAL A 17 -0.01 -16.72 -7.75
C VAL A 17 0.59 -17.55 -8.88
N LEU A 18 0.16 -17.34 -10.12
CA LEU A 18 0.70 -18.04 -11.29
C LEU A 18 2.20 -17.78 -11.45
N LEU A 19 2.66 -16.54 -11.25
CA LEU A 19 4.08 -16.20 -11.28
C LEU A 19 4.88 -16.91 -10.17
N VAL A 20 4.34 -16.99 -8.94
CA VAL A 20 4.98 -17.75 -7.85
C VAL A 20 5.11 -19.23 -8.23
N LEU A 21 4.07 -19.83 -8.81
CA LEU A 21 4.09 -21.24 -9.25
C LEU A 21 5.08 -21.46 -10.40
N LEU A 22 5.09 -20.56 -11.40
CA LEU A 22 6.07 -20.53 -12.49
C LEU A 22 7.50 -20.35 -11.98
N GLY A 23 7.66 -19.78 -10.78
CA GLY A 23 8.89 -19.69 -10.00
C GLY A 23 9.65 -21.00 -9.82
N ARG A 24 9.02 -22.16 -10.08
CA ARG A 24 9.66 -23.50 -10.05
C ARG A 24 10.11 -24.04 -11.43
N ALA A 25 9.67 -23.46 -12.55
CA ALA A 25 9.93 -23.96 -13.92
C ALA A 25 11.33 -23.58 -14.47
N PRO A 26 11.95 -24.27 -15.44
CA PRO A 26 13.26 -23.86 -15.96
C PRO A 26 13.28 -22.44 -16.57
N ARG A 27 14.38 -21.68 -16.38
CA ARG A 27 14.54 -20.27 -16.83
C ARG A 27 14.19 -20.04 -18.31
N ARG A 28 14.54 -20.96 -19.20
CA ARG A 28 14.26 -20.88 -20.65
C ARG A 28 12.77 -20.79 -20.97
N SER A 29 11.92 -21.37 -20.12
CA SER A 29 10.47 -21.36 -20.26
C SER A 29 9.82 -20.06 -19.75
N ARG A 30 10.58 -19.07 -19.27
CA ARG A 30 10.01 -17.88 -18.59
C ARG A 30 10.22 -16.57 -19.35
N ARG A 31 10.78 -16.60 -20.56
CA ARG A 31 11.08 -15.38 -21.35
C ARG A 31 9.84 -14.58 -21.72
N TRP A 32 8.68 -15.24 -21.83
CA TRP A 32 7.38 -14.61 -22.11
C TRP A 32 6.64 -14.14 -20.85
N ALA A 33 7.12 -14.49 -19.65
CA ALA A 33 6.42 -14.16 -18.40
C ALA A 33 6.24 -12.64 -18.17
N PRO A 34 7.25 -11.78 -18.42
CA PRO A 34 7.05 -10.33 -18.28
C PRO A 34 5.99 -9.79 -19.24
N LEU A 35 5.99 -10.23 -20.49
CA LEU A 35 5.00 -9.82 -21.49
C LEU A 35 3.58 -10.22 -21.05
N VAL A 36 3.39 -11.47 -20.62
CA VAL A 36 2.09 -11.96 -20.14
C VAL A 36 1.64 -11.20 -18.90
N ALA A 37 2.54 -10.95 -17.95
CA ALA A 37 2.23 -10.19 -16.74
C ALA A 37 1.84 -8.74 -17.06
N THR A 38 2.56 -8.06 -17.95
CA THR A 38 2.24 -6.71 -18.40
C THR A 38 0.87 -6.65 -19.11
N VAL A 39 0.60 -7.60 -20.02
CA VAL A 39 -0.71 -7.69 -20.69
C VAL A 39 -1.83 -7.94 -19.69
N LEU A 40 -1.62 -8.83 -18.72
CA LEU A 40 -2.58 -9.09 -17.66
C LEU A 40 -2.90 -7.83 -16.84
N VAL A 41 -1.87 -7.05 -16.47
CA VAL A 41 -2.06 -5.79 -15.74
C VAL A 41 -2.76 -4.75 -16.62
N ALA A 42 -2.44 -4.68 -17.91
CA ALA A 42 -3.12 -3.79 -18.85
C ALA A 42 -4.61 -4.14 -19.01
N VAL A 43 -4.94 -5.43 -19.05
CA VAL A 43 -6.34 -5.91 -19.05
C VAL A 43 -7.03 -5.55 -17.73
N ALA A 44 -6.37 -5.78 -16.58
CA ALA A 44 -6.93 -5.39 -15.28
C ALA A 44 -7.20 -3.89 -15.21
N LEU A 45 -6.28 -3.05 -15.71
CA LEU A 45 -6.47 -1.59 -15.80
C LEU A 45 -7.62 -1.21 -16.73
N ALA A 46 -7.73 -1.82 -17.90
CA ALA A 46 -8.84 -1.56 -18.83
C ALA A 46 -10.20 -1.92 -18.21
N VAL A 47 -10.28 -3.07 -17.52
CA VAL A 47 -11.48 -3.49 -16.80
C VAL A 47 -11.79 -2.54 -15.65
N GLU A 48 -10.79 -2.09 -14.89
CA GLU A 48 -10.95 -1.12 -13.79
C GLU A 48 -11.52 0.20 -14.30
N LEU A 49 -10.99 0.74 -15.40
CA LEU A 49 -11.46 2.00 -15.99
C LEU A 49 -12.86 1.87 -16.60
N TRP A 50 -13.21 0.70 -17.13
CA TRP A 50 -14.53 0.45 -17.72
C TRP A 50 -15.61 0.17 -16.66
N ALA A 51 -15.34 -0.75 -15.73
CA ALA A 51 -16.30 -1.18 -14.72
C ALA A 51 -16.36 -0.25 -13.51
N GLY A 52 -15.22 0.35 -13.14
CA GLY A 52 -15.09 1.19 -11.95
C GLY A 52 -15.76 2.56 -12.05
N ALA A 53 -16.29 2.93 -13.22
CA ALA A 53 -17.21 4.06 -13.36
C ALA A 53 -18.50 3.88 -12.53
N THR A 54 -18.84 2.64 -12.15
CA THR A 54 -20.01 2.34 -11.33
C THR A 54 -19.69 2.38 -9.83
N LEU A 55 -20.17 3.43 -9.15
CA LEU A 55 -20.07 3.56 -7.70
C LEU A 55 -20.81 2.41 -7.02
N SER A 56 -20.11 1.66 -6.17
CA SER A 56 -20.66 0.42 -5.63
C SER A 56 -20.02 0.03 -4.30
N THR A 57 -20.82 -0.63 -3.45
CA THR A 57 -20.41 -1.12 -2.13
C THR A 57 -20.46 -2.65 -2.09
N TYR A 58 -19.48 -3.25 -1.41
CA TYR A 58 -19.24 -4.69 -1.39
C TYR A 58 -18.97 -5.19 0.03
N LEU A 59 -19.10 -6.51 0.23
CA LEU A 59 -18.80 -7.19 1.49
C LEU A 59 -19.48 -6.52 2.69
N GLY A 60 -20.77 -6.25 2.58
CA GLY A 60 -21.53 -5.58 3.65
C GLY A 60 -21.13 -4.13 3.93
N GLY A 61 -20.33 -3.50 3.05
CA GLY A 61 -19.83 -2.14 3.21
C GLY A 61 -18.33 -2.04 3.46
N ALA A 62 -17.63 -3.17 3.67
CA ALA A 62 -16.19 -3.19 3.97
C ALA A 62 -15.29 -2.73 2.81
N LEU A 63 -15.76 -2.89 1.57
CA LEU A 63 -15.09 -2.36 0.37
C LEU A 63 -16.03 -1.46 -0.40
N VAL A 64 -15.54 -0.27 -0.75
CA VAL A 64 -16.26 0.71 -1.55
C VAL A 64 -15.44 1.06 -2.78
N GLN A 65 -16.12 1.03 -3.92
CA GLN A 65 -15.60 1.53 -5.18
C GLN A 65 -16.12 2.96 -5.38
N ASP A 66 -15.30 3.93 -5.00
CA ASP A 66 -15.55 5.35 -5.24
C ASP A 66 -14.54 5.95 -6.25
N ARG A 67 -14.66 7.25 -6.52
CA ARG A 67 -13.76 7.94 -7.46
C ARG A 67 -12.30 7.95 -6.99
N PHE A 68 -12.09 7.97 -5.67
CA PHE A 68 -10.74 7.91 -5.10
C PHE A 68 -10.14 6.51 -5.28
N ALA A 69 -10.91 5.47 -4.99
CA ALA A 69 -10.51 4.08 -5.19
C ALA A 69 -10.18 3.81 -6.65
N LEU A 70 -11.05 4.25 -7.58
CA LEU A 70 -10.82 4.14 -9.02
C LEU A 70 -9.48 4.79 -9.43
N PHE A 71 -9.24 6.02 -9.00
CA PHE A 71 -8.00 6.74 -9.31
C PHE A 71 -6.77 6.02 -8.73
N ALA A 72 -6.80 5.67 -7.44
CA ALA A 72 -5.68 5.05 -6.75
C ALA A 72 -5.34 3.67 -7.34
N LYS A 73 -6.36 2.85 -7.64
CA LYS A 73 -6.20 1.54 -8.29
C LYS A 73 -5.62 1.69 -9.70
N ALA A 74 -6.15 2.61 -10.51
CA ALA A 74 -5.64 2.86 -11.85
C ALA A 74 -4.17 3.31 -11.82
N ALA A 75 -3.82 4.23 -10.93
CA ALA A 75 -2.44 4.73 -10.78
C ALA A 75 -1.47 3.61 -10.38
N VAL A 76 -1.87 2.75 -9.45
CA VAL A 76 -1.06 1.62 -8.98
C VAL A 76 -0.90 0.54 -10.04
N LEU A 77 -1.97 0.21 -10.76
CA LEU A 77 -1.92 -0.74 -11.88
C LEU A 77 -1.00 -0.24 -12.99
N LEU A 78 -1.08 1.06 -13.32
CA LEU A 78 -0.16 1.69 -14.26
C LEU A 78 1.30 1.58 -13.78
N ALA A 79 1.57 1.93 -12.52
CA ALA A 79 2.91 1.85 -11.94
C ALA A 79 3.45 0.41 -11.94
N ALA A 80 2.64 -0.57 -11.54
CA ALA A 80 3.02 -1.98 -11.54
C ALA A 80 3.27 -2.52 -12.96
N GLY A 81 2.42 -2.18 -13.92
CA GLY A 81 2.57 -2.56 -15.32
C GLY A 81 3.84 -1.98 -15.94
N LEU A 82 4.12 -0.70 -15.69
CA LEU A 82 5.35 -0.05 -16.14
C LEU A 82 6.60 -0.65 -15.49
N ALA A 83 6.54 -0.97 -14.19
CA ALA A 83 7.65 -1.65 -13.50
C ALA A 83 8.00 -2.97 -14.18
N ILE A 84 6.99 -3.80 -14.43
CA ILE A 84 7.19 -5.12 -15.04
C ILE A 84 7.65 -4.98 -16.49
N ALA A 85 7.13 -4.03 -17.25
CA ALA A 85 7.46 -3.84 -18.66
C ALA A 85 8.88 -3.28 -18.90
N VAL A 86 9.34 -2.38 -18.02
CA VAL A 86 10.62 -1.66 -18.20
C VAL A 86 11.79 -2.38 -17.52
N THR A 87 11.54 -3.16 -16.46
CA THR A 87 12.60 -3.91 -15.80
C THR A 87 13.16 -4.99 -16.71
N ASP A 88 14.49 -5.00 -16.84
CA ASP A 88 15.19 -6.11 -17.47
C ASP A 88 15.26 -7.29 -16.50
N TRP A 89 14.47 -8.33 -16.79
CA TRP A 89 14.34 -9.52 -15.96
C TRP A 89 15.40 -10.60 -16.26
N SER A 90 16.29 -10.41 -17.25
CA SER A 90 17.36 -11.38 -17.52
C SER A 90 18.41 -11.41 -16.43
N ASP A 91 18.69 -10.24 -15.85
CA ASP A 91 19.77 -10.02 -14.87
C ASP A 91 19.31 -10.28 -13.43
N GLU A 92 18.03 -10.64 -13.28
CA GLU A 92 17.39 -10.87 -11.99
C GLU A 92 17.59 -12.29 -11.46
N SER A 93 17.89 -12.39 -10.15
CA SER A 93 18.14 -13.69 -9.49
C SER A 93 16.87 -14.56 -9.44
N ALA A 94 15.70 -13.94 -9.21
CA ALA A 94 14.40 -14.62 -9.19
C ALA A 94 13.30 -13.76 -9.85
N PRO A 95 13.26 -13.67 -11.19
CA PRO A 95 12.39 -12.74 -11.90
C PRO A 95 10.89 -13.00 -11.66
N ALA A 96 10.50 -14.28 -11.59
CA ALA A 96 9.12 -14.67 -11.33
C ALA A 96 8.62 -14.22 -9.95
N ILE A 97 9.47 -14.32 -8.92
CA ILE A 97 9.13 -13.85 -7.57
C ILE A 97 9.08 -12.31 -7.56
N GLY A 98 10.01 -11.63 -8.22
CA GLY A 98 10.00 -10.17 -8.31
C GLY A 98 8.73 -9.62 -8.94
N MET A 99 8.32 -10.15 -10.09
CA MET A 99 7.05 -9.76 -10.73
C MET A 99 5.85 -10.06 -9.82
N ALA A 100 5.83 -11.23 -9.17
CA ALA A 100 4.73 -11.58 -8.27
C ALA A 100 4.63 -10.62 -7.06
N MET A 101 5.76 -10.23 -6.47
CA MET A 101 5.77 -9.29 -5.34
C MET A 101 5.31 -7.88 -5.76
N ILE A 102 5.64 -7.43 -6.97
CA ILE A 102 5.10 -6.17 -7.52
C ILE A 102 3.57 -6.25 -7.61
N LEU A 103 3.03 -7.34 -8.15
CA LEU A 103 1.58 -7.54 -8.24
C LEU A 103 0.89 -7.64 -6.87
N LEU A 104 1.48 -8.36 -5.91
CA LEU A 104 0.93 -8.44 -4.55
C LEU A 104 0.96 -7.10 -3.82
N ALA A 105 2.00 -6.31 -4.01
CA ALA A 105 2.04 -4.96 -3.45
C ALA A 105 1.01 -4.04 -4.10
N ALA A 106 0.85 -4.11 -5.42
CA ALA A 106 -0.19 -3.39 -6.13
C ALA A 106 -1.58 -3.77 -5.60
N PHE A 107 -1.85 -5.07 -5.46
CA PHE A 107 -3.09 -5.56 -4.88
C PHE A 107 -3.31 -5.07 -3.44
N GLY A 108 -2.27 -5.06 -2.60
CA GLY A 108 -2.34 -4.46 -1.27
C GLY A 108 -2.83 -3.02 -1.29
N VAL A 109 -2.28 -2.18 -2.20
CA VAL A 109 -2.74 -0.79 -2.36
C VAL A 109 -4.18 -0.74 -2.90
N MET A 110 -4.58 -1.62 -3.82
CA MET A 110 -5.97 -1.70 -4.30
C MET A 110 -6.96 -2.00 -3.16
N ILE A 111 -6.60 -2.89 -2.23
CA ILE A 111 -7.39 -3.16 -1.02
C ILE A 111 -7.47 -1.92 -0.13
N VAL A 112 -6.34 -1.26 0.17
CA VAL A 112 -6.35 -0.01 0.96
C VAL A 112 -7.23 1.06 0.32
N ALA A 113 -7.14 1.21 -1.01
CA ALA A 113 -7.91 2.18 -1.77
C ALA A 113 -9.42 2.00 -1.59
N SER A 114 -9.90 0.75 -1.55
CA SER A 114 -11.33 0.44 -1.35
C SER A 114 -11.76 0.21 0.09
N ALA A 115 -10.86 -0.01 1.05
CA ALA A 115 -11.19 -0.35 2.44
C ALA A 115 -11.95 0.76 3.19
N THR A 116 -13.04 0.43 3.87
CA THR A 116 -13.79 1.38 4.71
C THR A 116 -13.57 1.18 6.20
N ASP A 117 -12.81 0.16 6.59
CA ASP A 117 -12.54 -0.17 7.97
C ASP A 117 -11.04 -0.32 8.27
N PHE A 118 -10.70 -0.36 9.55
CA PHE A 118 -9.31 -0.50 9.99
C PHE A 118 -8.67 -1.81 9.54
N VAL A 119 -9.44 -2.89 9.46
CA VAL A 119 -8.94 -4.22 9.07
C VAL A 119 -8.49 -4.20 7.61
N GLY A 120 -9.30 -3.68 6.69
CA GLY A 120 -8.93 -3.57 5.28
C GLY A 120 -7.75 -2.63 5.06
N LEU A 121 -7.70 -1.49 5.77
CA LEU A 121 -6.57 -0.56 5.73
C LEU A 121 -5.26 -1.23 6.18
N TRP A 122 -5.28 -1.92 7.32
CA TRP A 122 -4.09 -2.59 7.86
C TRP A 122 -3.68 -3.78 7.01
N ALA A 123 -4.61 -4.64 6.59
CA ALA A 123 -4.32 -5.82 5.80
C ALA A 123 -3.70 -5.48 4.44
N GLY A 124 -4.23 -4.47 3.75
CA GLY A 124 -3.66 -4.01 2.47
C GLY A 124 -2.26 -3.40 2.64
N LEU A 125 -2.04 -2.63 3.71
CA LEU A 125 -0.74 -2.06 4.05
C LEU A 125 0.30 -3.15 4.36
N GLU A 126 -0.06 -4.12 5.20
CA GLU A 126 0.84 -5.23 5.56
C GLU A 126 1.16 -6.13 4.38
N LEU A 127 0.18 -6.38 3.49
CA LEU A 127 0.42 -7.17 2.29
C LEU A 127 1.45 -6.51 1.36
N ALA A 128 1.33 -5.19 1.14
CA ALA A 128 2.30 -4.45 0.36
C ALA A 128 3.69 -4.46 1.01
N ALA A 129 3.75 -4.25 2.32
CA ALA A 129 4.99 -4.29 3.07
C ALA A 129 5.67 -5.68 3.04
N ALA A 130 4.90 -6.75 3.21
CA ALA A 130 5.40 -8.12 3.18
C ALA A 130 6.00 -8.46 1.81
N ALA A 131 5.35 -8.03 0.72
CA ALA A 131 5.90 -8.18 -0.63
C ALA A 131 7.26 -7.47 -0.80
N GLY A 132 7.40 -6.28 -0.22
CA GLY A 132 8.66 -5.54 -0.12
C GLY A 132 9.77 -6.32 0.59
N VAL A 133 9.46 -6.88 1.76
CA VAL A 133 10.39 -7.69 2.56
C VAL A 133 10.84 -8.93 1.80
N VAL A 134 9.91 -9.65 1.16
CA VAL A 134 10.23 -10.87 0.39
C VAL A 134 11.15 -10.54 -0.78
N LEU A 135 10.87 -9.49 -1.56
CA LEU A 135 11.74 -9.12 -2.68
C LEU A 135 13.15 -8.74 -2.21
N ALA A 136 13.26 -7.95 -1.13
CA ALA A 136 14.55 -7.59 -0.57
C ALA A 136 15.32 -8.83 -0.10
N SER A 137 14.64 -9.75 0.58
CA SER A 137 15.22 -10.99 1.14
C SER A 137 15.77 -11.92 0.06
N VAL A 138 15.08 -12.03 -1.07
CA VAL A 138 15.50 -12.85 -2.24
C VAL A 138 16.86 -12.43 -2.77
N ARG A 139 17.22 -11.15 -2.64
CA ARG A 139 18.52 -10.64 -3.10
C ARG A 139 19.54 -10.58 -1.98
N ARG A 140 19.10 -10.09 -0.83
CA ARG A 140 19.93 -9.72 0.32
C ARG A 140 19.14 -9.97 1.60
N ALA A 141 19.33 -11.15 2.17
CA ALA A 141 18.68 -11.56 3.41
C ALA A 141 18.93 -10.56 4.57
N ASP A 142 20.10 -9.92 4.62
CA ASP A 142 20.43 -8.90 5.61
C ASP A 142 19.52 -7.66 5.49
N LEU A 143 19.23 -7.21 4.28
CA LEU A 143 18.31 -6.09 4.04
C LEU A 143 16.85 -6.50 4.28
N GLY A 144 16.49 -7.72 3.90
CA GLY A 144 15.19 -8.31 4.21
C GLY A 144 14.91 -8.32 5.72
N LEU A 145 15.88 -8.76 6.53
CA LEU A 145 15.76 -8.74 7.98
C LEU A 145 15.62 -7.32 8.55
N ARG A 146 16.41 -6.37 8.06
CA ARG A 146 16.30 -4.96 8.49
C ARG A 146 14.93 -4.37 8.19
N LEU A 147 14.39 -4.65 7.00
CA LEU A 147 13.04 -4.22 6.62
C LEU A 147 11.96 -4.93 7.44
N LEU A 148 12.13 -6.21 7.74
CA LEU A 148 11.18 -6.95 8.55
C LEU A 148 11.10 -6.34 9.96
N VAL A 149 12.26 -6.03 10.56
CA VAL A 149 12.33 -5.40 11.89
C VAL A 149 11.75 -3.98 11.87
N ALA A 150 12.22 -3.13 10.94
CA ALA A 150 11.71 -1.76 10.81
C ALA A 150 10.20 -1.74 10.50
N GLY A 151 9.76 -2.65 9.63
CA GLY A 151 8.36 -2.85 9.29
C GLY A 151 7.52 -3.35 10.46
N GLY A 152 8.02 -4.27 11.27
CA GLY A 152 7.36 -4.76 12.48
C GLY A 152 7.16 -3.66 13.52
N VAL A 153 8.16 -2.81 13.75
CA VAL A 153 8.03 -1.62 14.60
C VAL A 153 6.98 -0.67 14.05
N ALA A 154 7.00 -0.40 12.75
CA ALA A 154 6.01 0.46 12.11
C ALA A 154 4.58 -0.11 12.20
N SER A 155 4.42 -1.43 12.02
CA SER A 155 3.14 -2.11 12.17
C SER A 155 2.60 -2.03 13.60
N ALA A 156 3.46 -2.22 14.60
CA ALA A 156 3.08 -2.07 16.01
C ALA A 156 2.59 -0.65 16.32
N LEU A 157 3.28 0.38 15.81
CA LEU A 157 2.85 1.78 15.96
C LEU A 157 1.49 2.04 15.31
N VAL A 158 1.27 1.54 14.09
CA VAL A 158 -0.02 1.64 13.39
C VAL A 158 -1.13 0.93 14.14
N LEU A 159 -0.91 -0.32 14.58
CA LEU A 159 -1.90 -1.11 15.29
C LEU A 159 -2.27 -0.51 16.65
N ILE A 160 -1.27 -0.03 17.41
CA ILE A 160 -1.54 0.68 18.67
C ILE A 160 -2.41 1.90 18.40
N GLY A 161 -2.04 2.71 17.41
CA GLY A 161 -2.83 3.88 17.03
C GLY A 161 -4.28 3.53 16.64
N LEU A 162 -4.46 2.53 15.78
CA LEU A 162 -5.80 2.05 15.37
C LEU A 162 -6.60 1.51 16.57
N ALA A 163 -5.96 0.77 17.48
CA ALA A 163 -6.60 0.20 18.66
C ALA A 163 -7.12 1.29 19.61
N PHE A 164 -6.38 2.39 19.78
CA PHE A 164 -6.85 3.53 20.57
C PHE A 164 -7.96 4.33 19.89
N VAL A 165 -7.89 4.53 18.57
CA VAL A 165 -9.01 5.15 17.82
C VAL A 165 -10.25 4.25 17.93
N TYR A 166 -10.09 2.93 17.87
CA TYR A 166 -11.18 1.99 18.12
C TYR A 166 -11.71 2.08 19.55
N ALA A 167 -10.83 2.10 20.56
CA ALA A 167 -11.22 2.16 21.98
C ALA A 167 -12.01 3.43 22.33
N THR A 168 -11.75 4.53 21.62
CA THR A 168 -12.40 5.82 21.82
C THR A 168 -13.68 5.97 21.01
N THR A 169 -13.73 5.45 19.79
CA THR A 169 -14.90 5.57 18.91
C THR A 169 -15.87 4.39 18.98
N GLY A 170 -15.44 3.26 19.54
CA GLY A 170 -16.20 2.02 19.64
C GLY A 170 -16.41 1.29 18.31
N SER A 171 -15.76 1.73 17.22
CA SER A 171 -15.95 1.16 15.89
C SER A 171 -14.69 1.20 15.04
N ALA A 172 -14.54 0.21 14.17
CA ALA A 172 -13.46 0.14 13.19
C ALA A 172 -13.86 0.75 11.83
N ASP A 173 -15.14 1.08 11.65
CA ASP A 173 -15.68 1.66 10.43
C ASP A 173 -15.36 3.17 10.37
N LEU A 174 -14.70 3.59 9.27
CA LEU A 174 -14.26 4.97 9.09
C LEU A 174 -15.42 5.97 9.07
N SER A 175 -16.61 5.56 8.61
CA SER A 175 -17.78 6.42 8.60
C SER A 175 -18.26 6.73 10.02
N THR A 176 -18.21 5.73 10.90
CA THR A 176 -18.57 5.83 12.31
C THR A 176 -17.54 6.64 13.08
N VAL A 177 -16.25 6.38 12.84
CA VAL A 177 -15.14 7.17 13.38
C VAL A 177 -15.33 8.66 13.07
N ARG A 178 -15.64 8.99 11.81
CA ARG A 178 -15.89 10.38 11.39
C ARG A 178 -17.08 11.02 12.09
N ARG A 179 -18.18 10.28 12.27
CA ARG A 179 -19.36 10.79 13.00
C ARG A 179 -19.04 11.07 14.47
N VAL A 180 -18.36 10.15 15.16
CA VAL A 180 -17.97 10.33 16.56
C VAL A 180 -16.98 11.48 16.71
N ALA A 181 -15.99 11.57 15.82
CA ALA A 181 -15.02 12.65 15.78
C ALA A 181 -15.67 14.04 15.60
N ALA A 182 -16.75 14.15 14.84
CA ALA A 182 -17.48 15.40 14.64
C ALA A 182 -18.25 15.90 15.88
N SER A 183 -18.56 15.00 16.83
CA SER A 183 -19.24 15.32 18.08
C SER A 183 -18.30 15.42 19.29
N ALA A 184 -17.01 15.12 19.12
CA ALA A 184 -16.05 15.11 20.22
C ALA A 184 -15.63 16.53 20.60
N THR A 185 -15.80 16.90 21.87
CA THR A 185 -15.39 18.20 22.42
C THR A 185 -13.95 18.19 22.94
N ASP A 186 -13.46 17.04 23.44
CA ASP A 186 -12.09 16.87 23.95
C ASP A 186 -11.27 15.96 23.03
N THR A 187 -10.21 16.53 22.44
CA THR A 187 -9.37 15.83 21.46
C THR A 187 -8.02 15.36 22.02
N LEU A 188 -7.69 15.75 23.26
CA LEU A 188 -6.38 15.48 23.87
C LEU A 188 -6.08 13.97 24.05
N PRO A 189 -7.05 13.11 24.45
CA PRO A 189 -6.80 11.66 24.56
C PRO A 189 -6.47 10.98 23.22
N LEU A 190 -6.89 11.58 22.11
CA LEU A 190 -6.66 11.06 20.76
C LEU A 190 -5.34 11.54 20.15
N ALA A 191 -4.70 12.57 20.71
CA ALA A 191 -3.50 13.16 20.13
C ALA A 191 -2.32 12.18 20.11
N ILE A 192 -2.03 11.51 21.23
CA ILE A 192 -0.90 10.57 21.32
C ILE A 192 -1.09 9.34 20.41
N PRO A 193 -2.25 8.66 20.40
CA PRO A 193 -2.39 7.47 19.56
C PRO A 193 -2.42 7.78 18.07
N VAL A 194 -3.00 8.90 17.67
CA VAL A 194 -2.91 9.42 16.30
C VAL A 194 -1.47 9.73 15.94
N PHE A 195 -0.69 10.31 16.85
CA PHE A 195 0.72 10.57 16.59
C PHE A 195 1.50 9.27 16.37
N LEU A 196 1.27 8.24 17.19
CA LEU A 196 1.87 6.91 16.99
C LEU A 196 1.46 6.31 15.65
N LEU A 197 0.17 6.42 15.29
CA LEU A 197 -0.35 5.96 14.01
C LEU A 197 0.36 6.63 12.83
N LEU A 198 0.41 7.96 12.82
CA LEU A 198 1.05 8.73 11.77
C LEU A 198 2.56 8.49 11.73
N GLY A 199 3.21 8.32 12.89
CA GLY A 199 4.60 7.92 13.00
C GLY A 199 4.88 6.56 12.34
N GLY A 200 4.05 5.55 12.62
CA GLY A 200 4.15 4.24 11.99
C GLY A 200 3.96 4.31 10.47
N LEU A 201 2.98 5.08 9.99
CA LEU A 201 2.77 5.30 8.56
C LEU A 201 3.92 6.08 7.92
N ALA A 202 4.51 7.05 8.63
CA ALA A 202 5.68 7.79 8.17
C ALA A 202 6.91 6.89 8.04
N VAL A 203 7.14 5.96 8.97
CA VAL A 203 8.17 4.92 8.85
C VAL A 203 7.91 4.02 7.63
N ARG A 204 6.67 3.58 7.40
CA ARG A 204 6.31 2.75 6.22
C ARG A 204 6.52 3.48 4.89
N ALA A 205 6.16 4.77 4.83
CA ALA A 205 6.42 5.62 3.67
C ALA A 205 7.89 6.10 3.59
N GLY A 206 8.67 5.87 4.64
CA GLY A 206 10.04 6.35 4.82
C GLY A 206 10.19 7.87 4.79
N LEU A 207 9.15 8.61 5.19
CA LEU A 207 9.19 10.07 5.25
C LEU A 207 10.18 10.56 6.33
N PRO A 208 10.80 11.74 6.17
CA PRO A 208 11.58 12.37 7.24
C PRO A 208 10.77 12.47 8.55
N PRO A 209 11.38 12.25 9.73
CA PRO A 209 12.79 11.90 9.99
C PRO A 209 13.11 10.39 9.86
N PHE A 210 12.16 9.55 9.45
CA PHE A 210 12.25 8.08 9.48
C PHE A 210 12.87 7.43 8.23
N GLN A 211 13.61 8.20 7.43
CA GLN A 211 14.23 7.72 6.19
C GLN A 211 15.24 6.57 6.37
N PHE A 212 15.72 6.34 7.60
CA PHE A 212 16.61 5.22 7.94
C PHE A 212 15.98 3.83 7.68
N ALA A 213 14.65 3.75 7.60
CA ALA A 213 13.92 2.50 7.33
C ALA A 213 13.73 2.21 5.83
N ARG A 214 14.17 3.10 4.93
CA ARG A 214 14.07 2.90 3.47
C ARG A 214 15.15 1.95 2.96
N LEU A 215 14.81 1.17 1.93
CA LEU A 215 15.79 0.40 1.17
C LEU A 215 16.77 1.35 0.45
N PRO A 216 18.07 1.02 0.42
CA PRO A 216 19.02 1.76 -0.39
C PRO A 216 18.69 1.60 -1.88
N VAL A 217 18.84 2.67 -2.64
CA VAL A 217 18.47 2.79 -4.08
C VAL A 217 19.23 1.78 -4.98
N GLY A 218 20.29 1.14 -4.48
CA GLY A 218 21.18 0.23 -5.22
C GLY A 218 20.92 -1.26 -5.06
N LEU A 219 19.67 -1.74 -4.98
CA LEU A 219 19.33 -3.17 -4.83
C LEU A 219 19.69 -4.08 -6.03
N GLY A 220 20.46 -3.60 -7.00
CA GLY A 220 20.91 -4.38 -8.16
C GLY A 220 19.78 -4.85 -9.06
N ALA A 221 18.60 -4.23 -8.97
CA ALA A 221 17.54 -4.34 -9.96
C ALA A 221 17.77 -3.25 -10.99
N SER A 222 17.08 -3.28 -12.13
CA SER A 222 16.83 -2.00 -12.79
C SER A 222 16.27 -1.06 -11.70
N PRO A 223 16.85 0.14 -11.47
CA PRO A 223 16.43 1.03 -10.38
C PRO A 223 14.91 1.26 -10.30
N LEU A 224 14.22 1.03 -11.42
CA LEU A 224 12.77 1.09 -11.57
C LEU A 224 12.02 -0.08 -10.90
N GLY A 225 12.48 -1.33 -10.97
CA GLY A 225 11.72 -2.49 -10.45
C GLY A 225 11.64 -2.51 -8.92
N ALA A 226 12.79 -2.43 -8.25
CA ALA A 226 12.85 -2.35 -6.79
C ALA A 226 12.35 -0.99 -6.27
N GLY A 227 12.64 0.09 -7.00
CA GLY A 227 12.17 1.44 -6.66
C GLY A 227 10.64 1.56 -6.70
N ILE A 228 9.98 0.98 -7.70
CA ILE A 228 8.52 1.00 -7.80
C ILE A 228 7.90 0.16 -6.69
N LEU A 229 8.45 -1.00 -6.31
CA LEU A 229 7.92 -1.76 -5.18
C LEU A 229 7.96 -0.95 -3.87
N ILE A 230 9.06 -0.26 -3.59
CA ILE A 230 9.15 0.66 -2.45
C ILE A 230 8.12 1.78 -2.57
N GLY A 231 7.95 2.33 -3.78
CA GLY A 231 6.92 3.31 -4.09
C GLY A 231 5.50 2.79 -3.83
N LEU A 232 5.20 1.52 -4.10
CA LEU A 232 3.91 0.90 -3.82
C LEU A 232 3.67 0.73 -2.31
N VAL A 233 4.70 0.36 -1.53
CA VAL A 233 4.60 0.32 -0.07
C VAL A 233 4.33 1.72 0.49
N ALA A 234 5.02 2.73 -0.03
CA ALA A 234 4.77 4.12 0.33
C ALA A 234 3.37 4.58 -0.09
N ALA A 235 2.90 4.21 -1.28
CA ALA A 235 1.55 4.51 -1.75
C ALA A 235 0.49 3.88 -0.84
N ALA A 236 0.67 2.64 -0.39
CA ALA A 236 -0.23 2.02 0.58
C ALA A 236 -0.28 2.83 1.88
N ALA A 237 0.89 3.16 2.45
CA ALA A 237 0.99 3.93 3.69
C ALA A 237 0.36 5.32 3.58
N LEU A 238 0.62 6.04 2.49
CA LEU A 238 0.05 7.36 2.23
C LEU A 238 -1.46 7.30 1.99
N THR A 239 -1.96 6.24 1.33
CA THR A 239 -3.40 6.02 1.13
C THR A 239 -4.09 5.75 2.47
N VAL A 240 -3.50 4.94 3.35
CA VAL A 240 -4.00 4.75 4.72
C VAL A 240 -4.00 6.07 5.48
N ALA A 241 -2.89 6.82 5.44
CA ALA A 241 -2.77 8.11 6.13
C ALA A 241 -3.82 9.11 5.65
N PHE A 242 -4.07 9.17 4.34
CA PHE A 242 -5.08 10.02 3.74
C PHE A 242 -6.48 9.66 4.24
N LYS A 243 -6.86 8.37 4.22
CA LYS A 243 -8.20 7.92 4.63
C LYS A 243 -8.45 8.10 6.12
N ILE A 244 -7.45 7.84 6.96
CA ILE A 244 -7.56 8.07 8.41
C ILE A 244 -7.62 9.57 8.72
N SER A 245 -6.79 10.39 8.08
CA SER A 245 -6.83 11.85 8.26
C SER A 245 -8.17 12.42 7.79
N ALA A 246 -8.75 11.90 6.70
CA ALA A 246 -10.07 12.30 6.24
C ALA A 246 -11.19 11.89 7.22
N ALA A 247 -11.06 10.73 7.88
CA ALA A 247 -12.00 10.31 8.93
C ALA A 247 -11.87 11.17 10.20
N LEU A 248 -10.68 11.64 10.52
CA LEU A 248 -10.38 12.42 11.72
C LEU A 248 -10.36 13.95 11.49
N LEU A 249 -10.62 14.40 10.25
CA LEU A 249 -10.67 15.81 9.85
C LEU A 249 -11.52 16.71 10.77
N PRO A 250 -12.64 16.24 11.35
CA PRO A 250 -13.43 17.03 12.29
C PRO A 250 -12.73 17.39 13.61
N LEU A 251 -11.50 16.94 13.85
CA LEU A 251 -10.67 17.24 15.02
C LEU A 251 -9.54 18.24 14.70
N PRO A 252 -9.83 19.47 14.23
CA PRO A 252 -8.81 20.36 13.63
C PRO A 252 -7.66 20.75 14.57
N ALA A 253 -7.89 20.83 15.88
CA ALA A 253 -6.90 21.33 16.84
C ALA A 253 -5.71 20.37 17.09
N ALA A 254 -5.95 19.05 17.03
CA ALA A 254 -4.94 18.06 17.41
C ALA A 254 -3.92 17.75 16.29
N PHE A 255 -4.31 17.93 15.02
CA PHE A 255 -3.51 17.50 13.86
C PHE A 255 -2.68 18.63 13.23
N SER A 256 -3.12 19.89 13.39
CA SER A 256 -2.49 21.05 12.77
C SER A 256 -0.97 21.15 13.03
N PRO A 257 -0.46 20.92 14.26
CA PRO A 257 0.98 21.02 14.52
C PRO A 257 1.80 19.96 13.77
N TYR A 258 1.26 18.75 13.60
CA TYR A 258 1.99 17.63 13.02
C TYR A 258 2.08 17.69 11.50
N LEU A 259 1.00 18.09 10.83
CA LEU A 259 1.03 18.35 9.38
C LEU A 259 2.01 19.48 9.05
N MET A 260 2.11 20.50 9.91
CA MET A 260 3.11 21.57 9.77
C MET A 260 4.56 21.08 9.94
N VAL A 261 4.84 20.17 10.88
CA VAL A 261 6.20 19.63 11.06
C VAL A 261 6.63 18.75 9.88
N VAL A 262 5.75 17.87 9.38
CA VAL A 262 6.06 17.01 8.22
C VAL A 262 6.27 17.84 6.95
N SER A 263 5.42 18.85 6.73
CA SER A 263 5.54 19.75 5.56
C SER A 263 6.78 20.65 5.64
N TYR A 264 7.11 21.20 6.82
CA TYR A 264 8.31 22.02 7.02
C TYR A 264 9.62 21.23 6.83
N THR A 265 9.67 19.99 7.35
CA THR A 265 10.87 19.14 7.20
C THR A 265 11.08 18.66 5.76
N HIS A 266 9.99 18.50 4.98
CA HIS A 266 10.11 18.17 3.56
C HIS A 266 10.66 19.33 2.72
N LEU A 267 10.32 20.59 3.04
CA LEU A 267 10.85 21.77 2.33
C LEU A 267 12.37 21.93 2.53
N ARG A 268 12.86 21.65 3.75
CA ARG A 268 14.28 21.77 4.08
C ARG A 268 15.16 20.63 3.59
N ALA A 269 14.59 19.48 3.23
CA ALA A 269 15.35 18.34 2.70
C ALA A 269 15.77 18.51 1.23
N HIS A 270 15.30 19.58 0.57
CA HIS A 270 15.59 19.93 -0.82
C HIS A 270 16.34 21.26 -0.99
N GLU A 271 16.77 21.88 0.11
CA GLU A 271 17.77 22.96 0.15
C GLU A 271 19.17 22.37 0.39
#